data_AF-A0A812P597-F1
#
_entry.id   AF-A0A812P597-F1
#
_cell.length_a   1.000
_cell.length_b   1.000
_cell.length_c   1.000
_cell.angle_alpha   90.00
_cell.angle_beta   90.00
_cell.angle_gamma   90.00
#
_symmetry.space_group_name_H-M   'P 1'
#
loop_
_entity.id
_entity.type
_entity.pdbx_description
1 polymer ?
#
loop_
_entity_poly.entity_id
_entity_poly.type
_entity_poly.pdbx_seq_one_letter_code
_entity_poly.pdbx_strand_id
1 'polypeptide(L)'
;MAARTDPFLTDVEVPDYKATASQVEAARREHMVSQEVAVLIFVPWSCYVFMVLAFALPPSGFLWSLLAGVSWLASLLVARQAYERHLRGASPVYKLLALMVLLSCVAGPLVGAHIEQRKMASYWMHKTGATYRDVVPTKPSDAYQDASILDFSASARLDLQRTLGIRSPGSGMTYCVAPVIDTSSSTKQVNYFAADVNCCEPRRSFLCGDTAKADARTGVVLPAKSSQHAADRWQHFFKAAQQAAEVYGWDLPDRPIFVRWFEDAEGVQSELLHQGLVETFVQCFAGLCAAVIVAMWLHWSLSYYVQDKRADRSKMKR
;
A
#
# COMPACT_ATOMS: atom_id res chain seq x y z
N MET A 1 82.65 -28.46 34.77
CA MET A 1 81.37 -28.54 35.49
C MET A 1 80.26 -28.58 34.46
N ALA A 2 79.70 -29.77 34.20
CA ALA A 2 78.59 -29.93 33.28
C ALA A 2 77.29 -29.54 34.01
N ALA A 3 76.51 -28.64 33.42
CA ALA A 3 75.20 -28.24 33.94
C ALA A 3 74.22 -29.41 33.79
N ARG A 4 73.58 -29.79 34.89
CA ARG A 4 72.56 -30.84 34.97
C ARG A 4 71.23 -30.23 34.53
N THR A 5 70.74 -30.60 33.35
CA THR A 5 69.37 -30.28 32.92
C THR A 5 68.41 -31.26 33.58
N ASP A 6 67.50 -30.76 34.41
CA ASP A 6 66.51 -31.59 35.11
C ASP A 6 65.50 -32.21 34.13
N PRO A 7 65.33 -33.55 34.12
CA PRO A 7 64.47 -34.25 33.16
C PRO A 7 62.96 -34.17 33.46
N PHE A 8 62.55 -33.36 34.45
CA PHE A 8 61.14 -33.22 34.88
C PHE A 8 60.50 -31.87 34.53
N LEU A 9 61.23 -30.95 33.89
CA LEU A 9 60.63 -29.75 33.29
C LEU A 9 60.09 -30.12 31.91
N THR A 10 58.91 -30.74 31.86
CA THR A 10 58.10 -30.68 30.63
C THR A 10 57.65 -29.24 30.45
N ASP A 11 57.86 -28.68 29.25
CA ASP A 11 57.34 -27.36 28.87
C ASP A 11 55.82 -27.35 29.05
N VAL A 12 55.37 -26.84 30.19
CA VAL A 12 53.96 -26.56 30.42
C VAL A 12 53.65 -25.34 29.57
N GLU A 13 52.98 -25.52 28.43
CA GLU A 13 52.41 -24.41 27.65
C GLU A 13 51.51 -23.60 28.58
N VAL A 14 52.00 -22.44 29.02
CA VAL A 14 51.20 -21.48 29.78
C VAL A 14 50.28 -20.78 28.78
N PRO A 15 48.95 -20.96 28.85
CA PRO A 15 48.04 -20.33 27.90
C PRO A 15 48.17 -18.81 27.99
N ASP A 16 48.35 -18.15 26.84
CA ASP A 16 48.44 -16.69 26.74
C ASP A 16 47.08 -16.05 27.05
N TYR A 17 46.86 -15.78 28.33
CA TYR A 17 45.64 -15.18 28.86
C TYR A 17 45.28 -13.85 28.17
N LYS A 18 46.25 -13.08 27.67
CA LYS A 18 45.99 -11.79 27.00
C LYS A 18 45.44 -12.00 25.59
N ALA A 19 45.99 -12.96 24.85
CA ALA A 19 45.47 -13.32 23.54
C ALA A 19 44.02 -13.82 23.65
N THR A 20 43.73 -14.70 24.60
CA THR A 20 42.38 -15.24 24.84
C THR A 20 41.40 -14.15 25.28
N ALA A 21 41.80 -13.24 26.18
CA ALA A 21 40.96 -12.12 26.60
C ALA A 21 40.64 -11.16 25.44
N SER A 22 41.62 -10.84 24.59
CA SER A 22 41.41 -9.97 23.42
C SER A 22 40.48 -10.58 22.37
N GLN A 23 40.54 -11.90 22.17
CA GLN A 23 39.65 -12.63 21.27
C GLN A 23 38.20 -12.66 21.80
N VAL A 24 38.02 -12.87 23.11
CA VAL A 24 36.69 -12.82 23.75
C VAL A 24 36.08 -11.43 23.68
N GLU A 25 36.88 -10.37 23.85
CA GLU A 25 36.42 -8.99 23.70
C GLU A 25 36.05 -8.63 22.26
N ALA A 26 36.80 -9.14 21.27
CA ALA A 26 36.50 -8.97 19.86
C ALA A 26 35.18 -9.66 19.47
N ALA A 27 35.00 -10.94 19.86
CA ALA A 27 33.77 -11.68 19.62
C ALA A 27 32.55 -11.00 20.29
N ARG A 28 32.72 -10.48 21.51
CA ARG A 28 31.67 -9.72 22.21
C ARG A 28 31.30 -8.42 21.49
N ARG A 29 32.28 -7.72 20.91
CA ARG A 29 32.04 -6.52 20.10
C ARG A 29 31.29 -6.83 18.81
N GLU A 30 31.70 -7.88 18.09
CA GLU A 30 31.03 -8.29 16.85
C GLU A 30 29.57 -8.67 17.10
N HIS A 31 29.30 -9.43 18.17
CA HIS A 31 27.94 -9.78 18.56
C HIS A 31 27.11 -8.53 18.89
N MET A 32 27.65 -7.59 19.66
CA MET A 32 26.98 -6.33 20.00
C MET A 32 26.67 -5.49 18.75
N VAL A 33 27.60 -5.39 17.79
CA VAL A 33 27.40 -4.65 16.54
C VAL A 33 26.32 -5.29 15.67
N SER A 34 26.31 -6.62 15.55
CA SER A 34 25.29 -7.34 14.79
C SER A 34 23.88 -7.11 15.37
N GLN A 35 23.75 -7.10 16.70
CA GLN A 35 22.50 -6.78 17.40
C GLN A 35 22.06 -5.33 17.16
N GLU A 36 22.97 -4.36 17.22
CA GLU A 36 22.66 -2.95 16.94
C GLU A 36 22.15 -2.72 15.52
N VAL A 37 22.79 -3.35 14.52
CA VAL A 37 22.38 -3.27 13.11
C VAL A 37 21.03 -3.94 12.89
N ALA A 38 20.81 -5.12 13.47
CA ALA A 38 19.52 -5.81 13.38
C ALA A 38 18.37 -4.96 13.97
N VAL A 39 18.59 -4.34 15.14
CA VAL A 39 17.60 -3.44 15.75
C VAL A 39 17.33 -2.22 14.89
N LEU A 40 18.36 -1.63 14.27
CA LEU A 40 18.24 -0.47 13.38
C LEU A 40 17.45 -0.78 12.09
N ILE A 41 17.43 -2.03 11.63
CA ILE A 41 16.69 -2.45 10.44
C ILE A 41 15.26 -2.85 10.82
N PHE A 42 15.10 -3.83 11.72
CA PHE A 42 13.81 -4.49 11.94
C PHE A 42 12.83 -3.65 12.76
N VAL A 43 13.30 -2.81 13.69
CA VAL A 43 12.40 -1.99 14.52
C VAL A 43 11.71 -0.89 13.69
N PRO A 44 12.42 -0.04 12.91
CA PRO A 44 11.77 0.95 12.06
C PRO A 44 10.93 0.30 10.95
N TRP A 45 11.42 -0.80 10.35
CA TRP A 45 10.67 -1.50 9.31
C TRP A 45 9.36 -2.10 9.84
N SER A 46 9.38 -2.78 10.98
CA SER A 46 8.16 -3.33 11.59
C SER A 46 7.14 -2.24 11.94
N CYS A 47 7.61 -1.07 12.42
CA CYS A 47 6.77 0.11 12.58
C CYS A 47 6.14 0.55 11.27
N TYR A 48 6.95 0.72 10.23
CA TYR A 48 6.49 1.13 8.92
C TYR A 48 5.41 0.19 8.40
N VAL A 49 5.66 -1.12 8.41
CA VAL A 49 4.71 -2.15 7.98
C VAL A 49 3.41 -2.05 8.76
N PHE A 50 3.51 -1.93 10.09
CA PHE A 50 2.33 -1.81 10.94
C PHE A 50 1.50 -0.58 10.61
N MET A 51 2.13 0.59 10.41
CA MET A 51 1.44 1.81 10.03
C MET A 51 0.84 1.72 8.62
N VAL A 52 1.53 1.09 7.67
CA VAL A 52 0.97 0.84 6.32
C VAL A 52 -0.27 -0.03 6.42
N LEU A 53 -0.21 -1.16 7.13
CA LEU A 53 -1.35 -2.08 7.27
C LEU A 53 -2.54 -1.41 7.98
N ALA A 54 -2.28 -0.60 9.00
CA ALA A 54 -3.31 0.11 9.75
C ALA A 54 -4.07 1.14 8.89
N PHE A 55 -3.38 1.80 7.97
CA PHE A 55 -4.00 2.80 7.08
C PHE A 55 -4.51 2.22 5.76
N ALA A 56 -3.93 1.13 5.25
CA ALA A 56 -4.30 0.55 3.97
C ALA A 56 -5.53 -0.35 4.05
N LEU A 57 -5.68 -1.15 5.11
CA LEU A 57 -6.62 -2.27 5.15
C LEU A 57 -8.00 -1.98 5.77
N PRO A 58 -8.19 -1.18 6.84
CA PRO A 58 -9.51 -1.03 7.48
C PRO A 58 -10.39 0.04 6.81
N PRO A 59 -11.73 -0.16 6.72
CA PRO A 59 -12.66 0.82 6.16
C PRO A 59 -12.87 2.06 7.07
N SER A 60 -12.59 1.93 8.37
CA SER A 60 -12.63 3.01 9.37
C SER A 60 -11.23 3.22 9.95
N GLY A 61 -10.29 3.57 9.07
CA GLY A 61 -8.86 3.67 9.37
C GLY A 61 -8.54 4.47 10.63
N PHE A 62 -9.33 5.48 11.00
CA PHE A 62 -9.01 6.35 12.12
C PHE A 62 -8.94 5.65 13.49
N LEU A 63 -9.97 4.88 13.89
CA LEU A 63 -10.07 4.36 15.25
C LEU A 63 -9.05 3.25 15.52
N TRP A 64 -8.90 2.33 14.57
CA TRP A 64 -7.96 1.22 14.70
C TRP A 64 -6.52 1.66 14.49
N SER A 65 -6.26 2.65 13.62
CA SER A 65 -4.92 3.25 13.50
C SER A 65 -4.51 4.03 14.74
N LEU A 66 -5.46 4.70 15.41
CA LEU A 66 -5.20 5.40 16.68
C LEU A 66 -4.82 4.39 17.79
N LEU A 67 -5.59 3.32 17.95
CA LEU A 67 -5.32 2.27 18.94
C LEU A 67 -4.00 1.54 18.66
N ALA A 68 -3.75 1.24 17.39
CA ALA A 68 -2.50 0.68 16.89
C ALA A 68 -1.30 1.59 17.21
N GLY A 69 -1.40 2.87 16.85
CA GLY A 69 -0.38 3.88 17.11
C GLY A 69 -0.10 4.04 18.60
N VAL A 70 -1.13 4.12 19.44
CA VAL A 70 -1.00 4.24 20.91
C VAL A 70 -0.33 3.00 21.52
N SER A 71 -0.73 1.79 21.11
CA SER A 71 -0.14 0.53 21.58
C SER A 71 1.34 0.42 21.21
N TRP A 72 1.69 0.82 19.99
CA TRP A 72 3.07 0.80 19.52
C TRP A 72 3.92 1.90 20.17
N LEU A 73 3.38 3.13 20.36
CA LEU A 73 4.06 4.20 21.09
C LEU A 73 4.33 3.80 22.55
N ALA A 74 3.37 3.16 23.20
CA ALA A 74 3.55 2.62 24.55
C ALA A 74 4.66 1.55 24.59
N SER A 75 4.71 0.68 23.59
CA SER A 75 5.76 -0.35 23.47
C SER A 75 7.15 0.24 23.28
N LEU A 76 7.27 1.31 22.49
CA LEU A 76 8.54 2.05 22.35
C LEU A 76 8.96 2.79 23.61
N LEU A 77 8.02 3.37 24.36
CA LEU A 77 8.32 4.06 25.62
C LEU A 77 8.79 3.06 26.68
N VAL A 78 8.17 1.88 26.74
CA VAL A 78 8.60 0.78 27.61
C VAL A 78 9.98 0.25 27.19
N ALA A 79 10.22 0.05 25.89
CA ALA A 79 11.51 -0.37 25.37
C ALA A 79 12.60 0.67 25.65
N ARG A 80 12.30 1.96 25.46
CA ARG A 80 13.18 3.09 25.78
C ARG A 80 13.50 3.13 27.28
N GLN A 81 12.53 2.92 28.15
CA GLN A 81 12.74 3.00 29.60
C GLN A 81 13.51 1.78 30.13
N ALA A 82 13.30 0.60 29.54
CA ALA A 82 14.13 -0.59 29.78
C ALA A 82 15.57 -0.36 29.29
N TYR A 83 15.71 0.31 28.16
CA TYR A 83 16.98 0.61 27.54
C TYR A 83 17.77 1.70 28.29
N GLU A 84 17.15 2.82 28.69
CA GLU A 84 17.76 3.89 29.50
C GLU A 84 18.23 3.37 30.88
N ARG A 85 17.51 2.41 31.47
CA ARG A 85 17.95 1.71 32.70
C ARG A 85 19.22 0.89 32.48
N HIS A 86 19.46 0.40 31.27
CA HIS A 86 20.67 -0.33 30.90
C HIS A 86 21.83 0.60 30.48
N LEU A 87 21.56 1.89 30.27
CA LEU A 87 22.46 2.86 29.65
C LEU A 87 22.85 4.04 30.53
N ARG A 88 23.43 3.79 31.69
CA ARG A 88 24.31 4.81 32.28
C ARG A 88 25.65 4.93 31.48
N GLY A 89 25.62 4.74 30.15
CA GLY A 89 26.76 4.78 29.21
C GLY A 89 26.41 4.68 27.69
N ALA A 90 25.37 5.37 27.20
CA ALA A 90 24.75 5.08 25.89
C ALA A 90 25.52 5.37 24.58
N SER A 91 25.45 4.41 23.64
CA SER A 91 25.93 4.50 22.25
C SER A 91 25.08 5.47 21.38
N PRO A 92 25.69 6.25 20.46
CA PRO A 92 24.99 7.18 19.56
C PRO A 92 23.97 6.52 18.61
N VAL A 93 24.04 5.20 18.40
CA VAL A 93 23.16 4.41 17.53
C VAL A 93 21.66 4.58 17.88
N TYR A 94 21.35 4.83 19.14
CA TYR A 94 19.97 4.85 19.60
C TYR A 94 19.26 6.18 19.37
N LYS A 95 20.01 7.28 19.25
CA LYS A 95 19.46 8.56 18.77
C LYS A 95 19.00 8.44 17.32
N LEU A 96 19.80 7.73 16.52
CA LEU A 96 19.52 7.46 15.14
C LEU A 96 18.34 6.49 14.95
N LEU A 97 18.26 5.45 15.79
CA LEU A 97 17.10 4.57 15.86
C LEU A 97 15.81 5.37 16.07
N ALA A 98 15.78 6.28 17.05
CA ALA A 98 14.60 7.10 17.33
C ALA A 98 14.19 7.96 16.12
N LEU A 99 15.15 8.51 15.37
CA LEU A 99 14.89 9.27 14.15
C LEU A 99 14.30 8.39 13.03
N MET A 100 14.86 7.21 12.79
CA MET A 100 14.37 6.27 11.77
C MET A 100 12.94 5.80 12.05
N VAL A 101 12.66 5.56 13.33
CA VAL A 101 11.34 5.21 13.84
C VAL A 101 10.35 6.36 13.59
N LEU A 102 10.72 7.61 13.89
CA LEU A 102 9.88 8.78 13.59
C LEU A 102 9.57 8.91 12.09
N LEU A 103 10.57 8.75 11.23
CA LEU A 103 10.39 8.80 9.77
C LEU A 103 9.45 7.67 9.29
N SER A 104 9.56 6.49 9.88
CA SER A 104 8.69 5.35 9.58
C SER A 104 7.23 5.63 9.97
N CYS A 105 7.01 6.31 11.09
CA CYS A 105 5.67 6.74 11.53
C CYS A 105 5.02 7.77 10.61
N VAL A 106 5.80 8.54 9.84
CA VAL A 106 5.28 9.51 8.87
C VAL A 106 5.10 8.86 7.50
N ALA A 107 6.09 8.09 7.05
CA ALA A 107 6.05 7.44 5.75
C ALA A 107 4.97 6.34 5.66
N GLY A 108 4.78 5.56 6.72
CA GLY A 108 3.82 4.47 6.78
C GLY A 108 2.37 4.92 6.50
N PRO A 109 1.83 5.91 7.22
CA PRO A 109 0.49 6.45 6.97
C PRO A 109 0.31 7.04 5.58
N LEU A 110 1.31 7.75 5.05
CA LEU A 110 1.24 8.34 3.71
C LEU A 110 1.09 7.25 2.65
N VAL A 111 1.90 6.19 2.75
CA VAL A 111 1.84 5.05 1.83
C VAL A 111 0.55 4.25 2.04
N GLY A 112 0.14 4.00 3.28
CA GLY A 112 -1.09 3.29 3.59
C GLY A 112 -2.33 4.01 3.07
N ALA A 113 -2.43 5.33 3.28
CA ALA A 113 -3.52 6.15 2.75
C ALA A 113 -3.52 6.18 1.21
N HIS A 114 -2.35 6.15 0.58
CA HIS A 114 -2.26 6.05 -0.88
C HIS A 114 -2.85 4.74 -1.41
N ILE A 115 -2.51 3.61 -0.77
CA ILE A 115 -3.04 2.28 -1.12
C ILE A 115 -4.56 2.24 -0.88
N GLU A 116 -5.02 2.80 0.24
CA GLU A 116 -6.44 2.90 0.57
C GLU A 116 -7.20 3.64 -0.53
N GLN A 117 -6.78 4.86 -0.87
CA GLN A 117 -7.48 5.69 -1.85
C GLN A 117 -7.51 5.09 -3.25
N ARG A 118 -6.48 4.32 -3.63
CA ARG A 118 -6.39 3.73 -4.98
C ARG A 118 -7.07 2.38 -5.12
N LYS A 119 -7.06 1.55 -4.07
CA LYS A 119 -7.45 0.14 -4.15
C LYS A 119 -8.48 -0.24 -3.09
N MET A 120 -8.12 -0.10 -1.81
CA MET A 120 -8.91 -0.68 -0.72
C MET A 120 -10.22 0.06 -0.44
N ALA A 121 -10.28 1.39 -0.66
CA ALA A 121 -11.52 2.17 -0.54
C ALA A 121 -12.63 1.61 -1.45
N SER A 122 -12.25 1.29 -2.70
CA SER A 122 -13.17 0.64 -3.63
C SER A 122 -13.52 -0.78 -3.15
N TYR A 123 -12.56 -1.60 -2.73
CA TYR A 123 -12.86 -2.94 -2.20
C TYR A 123 -13.91 -2.91 -1.07
N TRP A 124 -13.74 -2.03 -0.08
CA TRP A 124 -14.67 -1.92 1.04
C TRP A 124 -16.05 -1.43 0.62
N MET A 125 -16.13 -0.43 -0.26
CA MET A 125 -17.40 0.01 -0.84
C MET A 125 -18.16 -1.17 -1.47
N HIS A 126 -17.47 -2.03 -2.23
CA HIS A 126 -18.11 -3.18 -2.87
C HIS A 126 -18.50 -4.28 -1.89
N LYS A 127 -17.69 -4.48 -0.84
CA LYS A 127 -17.94 -5.51 0.17
C LYS A 127 -19.09 -5.15 1.12
N THR A 128 -19.18 -3.89 1.53
CA THR A 128 -20.17 -3.44 2.54
C THR A 128 -21.36 -2.71 1.95
N GLY A 129 -21.33 -2.38 0.65
CA GLY A 129 -22.39 -1.62 0.00
C GLY A 129 -23.63 -2.44 -0.33
N ALA A 130 -24.71 -1.74 -0.69
CA ALA A 130 -25.97 -2.38 -1.04
C ALA A 130 -25.85 -3.10 -2.39
N THR A 131 -26.53 -4.25 -2.50
CA THR A 131 -26.70 -4.98 -3.77
C THR A 131 -28.18 -4.97 -4.13
N TYR A 132 -28.50 -4.50 -5.34
CA TYR A 132 -29.86 -4.49 -5.86
C TYR A 132 -30.00 -5.49 -7.00
N ARG A 133 -31.14 -6.18 -7.08
CA ARG A 133 -31.46 -7.17 -8.11
C ARG A 133 -32.66 -6.75 -8.94
N ASP A 134 -32.75 -7.30 -10.16
CA ASP A 134 -33.79 -6.99 -11.15
C ASP A 134 -33.96 -5.48 -11.38
N VAL A 135 -32.82 -4.79 -11.48
CA VAL A 135 -32.80 -3.34 -11.75
C VAL A 135 -33.11 -3.10 -13.22
N VAL A 136 -34.22 -2.43 -13.50
CA VAL A 136 -34.60 -2.07 -14.87
C VAL A 136 -33.87 -0.78 -15.27
N PRO A 137 -33.19 -0.72 -16.44
CA PRO A 137 -32.43 0.45 -16.87
C PRO A 137 -33.25 1.76 -16.98
N THR A 138 -34.56 1.65 -17.17
CA THR A 138 -35.48 2.80 -17.24
C THR A 138 -35.77 3.44 -15.88
N LYS A 139 -35.49 2.74 -14.76
CA LYS A 139 -35.67 3.31 -13.42
C LYS A 139 -34.65 4.42 -13.15
N PRO A 140 -35.05 5.51 -12.49
CA PRO A 140 -34.16 6.63 -12.20
C PRO A 140 -32.97 6.19 -11.33
N SER A 141 -31.78 6.66 -11.67
CA SER A 141 -30.54 6.35 -10.95
C SER A 141 -30.55 6.86 -9.50
N ASP A 142 -31.37 7.87 -9.19
CA ASP A 142 -31.51 8.41 -7.83
C ASP A 142 -31.94 7.36 -6.79
N ALA A 143 -32.67 6.33 -7.22
CA ALA A 143 -33.12 5.26 -6.34
C ALA A 143 -32.01 4.28 -5.92
N TYR A 144 -30.83 4.36 -6.55
CA TYR A 144 -29.75 3.37 -6.39
C TYR A 144 -28.37 4.01 -6.16
N GLN A 145 -28.32 5.25 -5.64
CA GLN A 145 -27.06 5.99 -5.46
C GLN A 145 -26.12 5.39 -4.39
N ASP A 146 -26.63 4.55 -3.50
CA ASP A 146 -25.90 3.80 -2.47
C ASP A 146 -25.55 2.37 -2.91
N ALA A 147 -25.90 2.00 -4.15
CA ALA A 147 -25.58 0.70 -4.70
C ALA A 147 -24.06 0.53 -4.88
N SER A 148 -23.60 -0.67 -4.54
CA SER A 148 -22.28 -1.16 -4.89
C SER A 148 -22.31 -2.16 -6.03
N ILE A 149 -23.40 -2.94 -6.11
CA ILE A 149 -23.65 -3.92 -7.15
C ILE A 149 -25.10 -3.75 -7.62
N LEU A 150 -25.29 -3.69 -8.93
CA LEU A 150 -26.57 -3.67 -9.61
C LEU A 150 -26.66 -4.91 -10.49
N ASP A 151 -27.50 -5.87 -10.12
CA ASP A 151 -27.88 -6.97 -11.00
C ASP A 151 -29.09 -6.53 -11.82
N PHE A 152 -28.85 -6.25 -13.10
CA PHE A 152 -29.87 -5.70 -13.98
C PHE A 152 -30.89 -6.76 -14.41
N SER A 153 -32.08 -6.30 -14.79
CA SER A 153 -33.15 -7.18 -15.28
C SER A 153 -32.70 -7.97 -16.52
N ALA A 154 -33.36 -9.09 -16.79
CA ALA A 154 -33.06 -9.93 -17.95
C ALA A 154 -33.19 -9.21 -19.31
N SER A 155 -33.91 -8.09 -19.36
CA SER A 155 -34.08 -7.25 -20.56
C SER A 155 -32.95 -6.22 -20.77
N ALA A 156 -32.08 -6.02 -19.77
CA ALA A 156 -31.00 -5.05 -19.82
C ALA A 156 -29.85 -5.53 -20.71
N ARG A 157 -29.37 -4.66 -21.60
CA ARG A 157 -28.23 -4.91 -22.47
C ARG A 157 -27.41 -3.63 -22.64
N LEU A 158 -26.14 -3.78 -23.02
CA LEU A 158 -25.32 -2.65 -23.45
C LEU A 158 -25.62 -2.29 -24.91
N ASP A 159 -25.79 -1.00 -25.19
CA ASP A 159 -25.83 -0.53 -26.58
C ASP A 159 -24.39 -0.32 -27.08
N LEU A 160 -23.83 -1.37 -27.69
CA LEU A 160 -22.47 -1.34 -28.22
C LEU A 160 -22.32 -0.50 -29.50
N GLN A 161 -23.42 -0.02 -30.09
CA GLN A 161 -23.40 0.84 -31.27
C GLN A 161 -23.31 2.32 -30.90
N ARG A 162 -23.72 2.68 -29.68
CA ARG A 162 -23.76 4.08 -29.20
C ARG A 162 -22.78 4.29 -28.05
N THR A 163 -21.54 3.89 -28.27
CA THR A 163 -20.45 3.99 -27.29
C THR A 163 -19.63 5.24 -27.55
N LEU A 164 -19.08 5.87 -26.51
CA LEU A 164 -18.22 7.04 -26.68
C LEU A 164 -16.97 6.96 -25.79
N GLY A 165 -15.83 7.35 -26.35
CA GLY A 165 -14.54 7.39 -25.67
C GLY A 165 -13.93 8.78 -25.70
N ILE A 166 -13.56 9.32 -24.54
CA ILE A 166 -12.84 10.60 -24.43
C ILE A 166 -11.42 10.38 -23.96
N ARG A 167 -10.44 11.03 -24.59
CA ARG A 167 -9.05 10.99 -24.12
C ARG A 167 -8.82 12.11 -23.11
N SER A 168 -8.42 11.78 -21.90
CA SER A 168 -8.15 12.79 -20.87
C SER A 168 -6.79 13.46 -21.12
N PRO A 169 -6.75 14.81 -21.22
CA PRO A 169 -5.48 15.53 -21.29
C PRO A 169 -4.73 15.37 -19.97
N GLY A 170 -3.50 14.85 -20.03
CA GLY A 170 -2.64 14.60 -18.88
C GLY A 170 -2.38 13.12 -18.61
N SER A 171 -3.42 12.31 -18.41
CA SER A 171 -3.23 10.87 -18.12
C SER A 171 -2.97 10.03 -19.37
N GLY A 172 -3.36 10.51 -20.55
CA GLY A 172 -3.28 9.75 -21.80
C GLY A 172 -4.28 8.58 -21.90
N MET A 173 -5.12 8.39 -20.87
CA MET A 173 -6.14 7.34 -20.82
C MET A 173 -7.38 7.75 -21.58
N THR A 174 -7.99 6.81 -22.30
CA THR A 174 -9.31 6.96 -22.93
C THR A 174 -10.37 6.47 -21.96
N TYR A 175 -11.25 7.36 -21.51
CA TYR A 175 -12.41 7.02 -20.68
C TYR A 175 -13.59 6.66 -21.58
N CYS A 176 -14.06 5.43 -21.43
CA CYS A 176 -15.07 4.82 -22.27
C CYS A 176 -16.40 4.71 -21.54
N VAL A 177 -17.48 4.99 -22.25
CA VAL A 177 -18.85 4.77 -21.76
C VAL A 177 -19.70 4.06 -22.81
N ALA A 178 -20.55 3.15 -22.35
CA ALA A 178 -21.59 2.48 -23.12
C ALA A 178 -22.89 2.52 -22.32
N PRO A 179 -24.02 2.95 -22.89
CA PRO A 179 -25.27 3.04 -22.15
C PRO A 179 -25.81 1.63 -21.82
N VAL A 180 -26.44 1.49 -20.67
CA VAL A 180 -27.26 0.31 -20.35
C VAL A 180 -28.69 0.63 -20.76
N ILE A 181 -29.22 -0.12 -21.72
CA ILE A 181 -30.57 0.06 -22.27
C ILE A 181 -31.46 -1.12 -21.93
N ASP A 182 -32.76 -0.86 -21.91
CA ASP A 182 -33.78 -1.89 -21.81
C ASP A 182 -34.26 -2.26 -23.21
N THR A 183 -34.08 -3.52 -23.61
CA THR A 183 -34.53 -4.01 -24.92
C THR A 183 -36.05 -3.96 -25.09
N SER A 184 -36.80 -3.89 -23.99
CA SER A 184 -38.27 -3.83 -23.99
C SER A 184 -38.84 -2.41 -24.06
N SER A 185 -38.00 -1.37 -23.91
CA SER A 185 -38.44 0.02 -23.87
C SER A 185 -37.50 0.94 -24.65
N SER A 186 -38.07 1.75 -25.55
CA SER A 186 -37.34 2.80 -26.27
C SER A 186 -37.46 4.13 -25.54
N THR A 187 -36.74 4.30 -24.43
CA THR A 187 -36.67 5.57 -23.69
C THR A 187 -35.45 6.38 -24.12
N LYS A 188 -35.58 7.71 -24.25
CA LYS A 188 -34.43 8.61 -24.51
C LYS A 188 -33.55 8.84 -23.27
N GLN A 189 -34.10 8.58 -22.09
CA GLN A 189 -33.41 8.72 -20.82
C GLN A 189 -32.46 7.54 -20.57
N VAL A 190 -31.20 7.83 -20.30
CA VAL A 190 -30.17 6.83 -19.96
C VAL A 190 -29.65 7.09 -18.56
N ASN A 191 -30.01 6.21 -17.63
CA ASN A 191 -29.68 6.36 -16.21
C ASN A 191 -28.35 5.68 -15.81
N TYR A 192 -27.94 4.66 -16.57
CA TYR A 192 -26.79 3.81 -16.24
C TYR A 192 -25.88 3.66 -17.44
N PHE A 193 -24.57 3.65 -17.19
CA PHE A 193 -23.55 3.47 -18.20
C PHE A 193 -22.53 2.42 -17.73
N ALA A 194 -22.22 1.46 -18.58
CA ALA A 194 -20.98 0.70 -18.44
C ALA A 194 -19.80 1.62 -18.76
N ALA A 195 -18.77 1.61 -17.92
CA ALA A 195 -17.66 2.53 -18.01
C ALA A 195 -16.35 1.89 -17.57
N ASP A 196 -15.29 2.12 -18.35
CA ASP A 196 -13.93 1.70 -18.02
C ASP A 196 -12.91 2.45 -18.91
N VAL A 197 -11.61 2.18 -18.77
CA VAL A 197 -10.54 2.90 -19.47
C VAL A 197 -9.83 2.05 -20.53
N ASN A 198 -9.45 2.67 -21.65
CA ASN A 198 -8.62 2.12 -22.73
C ASN A 198 -9.18 0.86 -23.44
N CYS A 199 -10.49 0.65 -23.41
CA CYS A 199 -11.16 -0.53 -23.98
C CYS A 199 -12.31 -0.16 -24.93
N CYS A 200 -12.25 1.04 -25.50
CA CYS A 200 -13.16 1.48 -26.56
C CYS A 200 -12.44 2.27 -27.64
N GLU A 201 -13.07 2.31 -28.82
CA GLU A 201 -12.72 3.30 -29.84
C GLU A 201 -13.54 4.58 -29.63
N PRO A 202 -13.14 5.73 -30.22
CA PRO A 202 -13.77 7.03 -29.90
C PRO A 202 -15.30 7.07 -30.03
N ARG A 203 -15.89 6.29 -30.94
CA ARG A 203 -17.34 6.25 -31.19
C ARG A 203 -17.89 4.86 -31.57
N ARG A 204 -17.16 3.79 -31.24
CA ARG A 204 -17.57 2.41 -31.52
C ARG A 204 -16.87 1.42 -30.59
N SER A 205 -17.38 0.20 -30.54
CA SER A 205 -16.73 -0.96 -29.93
C SER A 205 -16.38 -0.76 -28.46
N PHE A 206 -17.27 -1.11 -27.54
CA PHE A 206 -16.97 -1.18 -26.12
C PHE A 206 -16.65 -2.63 -25.73
N LEU A 207 -15.38 -2.89 -25.38
CA LEU A 207 -14.83 -4.23 -25.12
C LEU A 207 -14.41 -4.42 -23.66
N CYS A 208 -14.89 -3.56 -22.77
CA CYS A 208 -14.55 -3.61 -21.35
C CYS A 208 -15.39 -4.68 -20.62
N GLY A 209 -14.80 -5.43 -19.70
CA GLY A 209 -15.51 -6.43 -18.90
C GLY A 209 -16.05 -7.61 -19.73
N ASP A 210 -17.13 -8.24 -19.27
CA ASP A 210 -17.70 -9.45 -19.87
C ASP A 210 -18.68 -9.16 -21.02
N THR A 211 -18.43 -8.12 -21.83
CA THR A 211 -19.29 -7.73 -22.97
C THR A 211 -19.51 -8.83 -24.00
N ALA A 212 -18.60 -9.81 -24.10
CA ALA A 212 -18.72 -10.95 -25.00
C ALA A 212 -19.68 -12.04 -24.50
N LYS A 213 -20.05 -12.03 -23.21
CA LYS A 213 -20.93 -13.02 -22.61
C LYS A 213 -22.37 -12.53 -22.65
N ALA A 214 -23.25 -13.29 -23.31
CA ALA A 214 -24.65 -12.90 -23.51
C ALA A 214 -25.44 -12.74 -22.20
N ASP A 215 -25.04 -13.48 -21.15
CA ASP A 215 -25.72 -13.48 -19.85
C ASP A 215 -25.14 -12.45 -18.86
N ALA A 216 -24.06 -11.75 -19.23
CA ALA A 216 -23.49 -10.71 -18.38
C ALA A 216 -24.47 -9.55 -18.22
N ARG A 217 -24.87 -9.29 -16.97
CA ARG A 217 -25.82 -8.23 -16.60
C ARG A 217 -25.58 -7.65 -15.21
N THR A 218 -24.42 -7.93 -14.62
CA THR A 218 -24.07 -7.44 -13.30
C THR A 218 -23.16 -6.22 -13.45
N GLY A 219 -23.63 -5.09 -12.92
CA GLY A 219 -22.92 -3.82 -12.87
C GLY A 219 -22.26 -3.61 -11.52
N VAL A 220 -20.92 -3.59 -11.50
CA VAL A 220 -20.14 -3.22 -10.32
C VAL A 220 -19.95 -1.71 -10.30
N VAL A 221 -20.58 -1.01 -9.35
CA VAL A 221 -20.71 0.45 -9.37
C VAL A 221 -19.36 1.14 -9.18
N LEU A 222 -19.06 2.09 -10.06
CA LEU A 222 -17.87 2.93 -9.94
C LEU A 222 -18.12 4.03 -8.89
N PRO A 223 -17.30 4.12 -7.83
CA PRO A 223 -17.50 5.10 -6.77
C PRO A 223 -17.40 6.53 -7.29
N ALA A 224 -18.38 7.37 -6.94
CA ALA A 224 -18.29 8.81 -7.12
C ALA A 224 -17.46 9.51 -6.02
N LYS A 225 -17.41 8.94 -4.80
CA LYS A 225 -16.88 9.62 -3.60
C LYS A 225 -16.02 8.75 -2.67
N SER A 226 -15.66 7.51 -3.04
CA SER A 226 -14.88 6.64 -2.15
C SER A 226 -13.47 7.16 -1.86
N SER A 227 -12.89 7.92 -2.79
CA SER A 227 -11.60 8.58 -2.66
C SER A 227 -11.49 9.74 -3.65
N GLN A 228 -10.48 10.61 -3.48
CA GLN A 228 -10.21 11.66 -4.46
C GLN A 228 -9.95 11.07 -5.85
N HIS A 229 -9.18 9.99 -5.93
CA HIS A 229 -8.90 9.30 -7.18
C HIS A 229 -10.17 8.75 -7.85
N ALA A 230 -11.10 8.19 -7.05
CA ALA A 230 -12.39 7.73 -7.56
C ALA A 230 -13.24 8.89 -8.09
N ALA A 231 -13.30 10.01 -7.35
CA ALA A 231 -14.03 11.21 -7.76
C ALA A 231 -13.49 11.80 -9.08
N ASP A 232 -12.18 11.89 -9.24
CA ASP A 232 -11.56 12.39 -10.48
C ASP A 232 -11.91 11.50 -11.68
N ARG A 233 -11.84 10.16 -11.51
CA ARG A 233 -12.26 9.21 -12.56
C ARG A 233 -13.73 9.34 -12.89
N TRP A 234 -14.60 9.44 -11.87
CA TRP A 234 -16.04 9.60 -12.06
C TRP A 234 -16.36 10.84 -12.89
N GLN A 235 -15.67 11.96 -12.65
CA GLN A 235 -15.85 13.19 -13.45
C GLN A 235 -15.47 13.00 -14.92
N HIS A 236 -14.44 12.21 -15.22
CA HIS A 236 -14.10 11.91 -16.61
C HIS A 236 -15.15 11.03 -17.29
N PHE A 237 -15.71 10.03 -16.60
CA PHE A 237 -16.83 9.24 -17.12
C PHE A 237 -18.08 10.09 -17.31
N PHE A 238 -18.37 11.00 -16.39
CA PHE A 238 -19.48 11.93 -16.52
C PHE A 238 -19.35 12.83 -17.76
N LYS A 239 -18.16 13.39 -18.01
CA LYS A 239 -17.89 14.14 -19.24
C LYS A 239 -18.09 13.30 -20.50
N ALA A 240 -17.68 12.03 -20.47
CA ALA A 240 -17.88 11.12 -21.60
C ALA A 240 -19.37 10.84 -21.83
N ALA A 241 -20.13 10.60 -20.77
CA ALA A 241 -21.58 10.39 -20.85
C ALA A 241 -22.31 11.64 -21.34
N GLN A 242 -21.89 12.84 -20.91
CA GLN A 242 -22.44 14.10 -21.39
C GLN A 242 -22.24 14.27 -22.90
N GLN A 243 -21.02 14.03 -23.39
CA GLN A 243 -20.75 14.07 -24.83
C GLN A 243 -21.53 13.00 -25.60
N ALA A 244 -21.68 11.79 -25.04
CA ALA A 244 -22.49 10.74 -25.65
C ALA A 244 -23.96 11.16 -25.75
N ALA A 245 -24.51 11.75 -24.68
CA ALA A 245 -25.89 12.24 -24.64
C ALA A 245 -26.14 13.32 -25.70
N GLU A 246 -25.20 14.25 -25.89
CA GLU A 246 -25.28 15.27 -26.95
C GLU A 246 -25.20 14.68 -28.36
N VAL A 247 -24.30 13.72 -28.59
CA VAL A 247 -24.10 13.08 -29.91
C VAL A 247 -25.29 12.19 -30.30
N TYR A 248 -25.86 11.47 -29.35
CA TYR A 248 -26.92 10.47 -29.60
C TYR A 248 -28.33 10.95 -29.23
N GLY A 249 -28.47 12.17 -28.67
CA GLY A 249 -29.76 12.77 -28.33
C GLY A 249 -30.46 12.12 -27.14
N TRP A 250 -29.70 11.78 -26.10
CA TRP A 250 -30.23 11.19 -24.86
C TRP A 250 -30.44 12.23 -23.77
N ASP A 251 -31.40 11.93 -22.89
CA ASP A 251 -31.61 12.69 -21.65
C ASP A 251 -30.73 12.08 -20.55
N LEU A 252 -29.72 12.84 -20.11
CA LEU A 252 -28.80 12.43 -19.05
C LEU A 252 -29.28 13.01 -17.70
N PRO A 253 -29.47 12.19 -16.65
CA PRO A 253 -29.78 12.70 -15.31
C PRO A 253 -28.56 13.41 -14.69
N ASP A 254 -28.78 14.22 -13.66
CA ASP A 254 -27.70 14.92 -12.94
C ASP A 254 -26.70 13.95 -12.27
N ARG A 255 -27.17 12.76 -11.88
CA ARG A 255 -26.40 11.74 -11.18
C ARG A 255 -26.54 10.36 -11.83
N PRO A 256 -25.97 10.15 -13.04
CA PRO A 256 -25.98 8.84 -13.67
C PRO A 256 -25.09 7.88 -12.87
N ILE A 257 -25.42 6.59 -12.90
CA ILE A 257 -24.61 5.56 -12.25
C ILE A 257 -23.70 4.92 -13.31
N PHE A 258 -22.40 4.93 -13.02
CA PHE A 258 -21.40 4.22 -13.82
C PHE A 258 -21.13 2.86 -13.22
N VAL A 259 -21.06 1.83 -14.05
CA VAL A 259 -20.78 0.45 -13.63
C VAL A 259 -19.68 -0.15 -14.48
N ARG A 260 -18.94 -1.11 -13.94
CA ARG A 260 -18.18 -2.06 -14.75
C ARG A 260 -19.04 -3.28 -15.00
N TRP A 261 -19.07 -3.75 -16.25
CA TRP A 261 -20.00 -4.78 -16.71
C TRP A 261 -19.40 -6.18 -16.62
N PHE A 262 -20.01 -7.06 -15.84
CA PHE A 262 -19.53 -8.41 -15.58
C PHE A 262 -20.67 -9.44 -15.57
N GLU A 263 -20.30 -10.71 -15.72
CA GLU A 263 -21.18 -11.84 -15.44
C GLU A 263 -21.28 -12.10 -13.93
N ASP A 264 -20.17 -11.94 -13.21
CA ASP A 264 -20.08 -12.17 -11.77
C ASP A 264 -19.31 -11.03 -11.08
N ALA A 265 -19.90 -10.48 -10.01
CA ALA A 265 -19.30 -9.42 -9.22
C ALA A 265 -18.24 -9.91 -8.23
N GLU A 266 -18.26 -11.18 -7.82
CA GLU A 266 -17.32 -11.72 -6.83
C GLU A 266 -15.87 -11.67 -7.34
N GLY A 267 -15.65 -12.00 -8.62
CA GLY A 267 -14.35 -11.92 -9.26
C GLY A 267 -13.72 -10.51 -9.17
N VAL A 268 -14.54 -9.46 -9.24
CA VAL A 268 -14.08 -8.07 -9.18
C VAL A 268 -13.65 -7.67 -7.78
N GLN A 269 -14.38 -8.15 -6.75
CA GLN A 269 -13.99 -7.92 -5.36
C GLN A 269 -12.68 -8.63 -5.03
N SER A 270 -12.53 -9.87 -5.49
CA SER A 270 -11.29 -10.66 -5.33
C SER A 270 -10.10 -9.97 -5.99
N GLU A 271 -10.27 -9.46 -7.22
CA GLU A 271 -9.22 -8.74 -7.94
C GLU A 271 -8.80 -7.45 -7.23
N LEU A 272 -9.76 -6.63 -6.75
CA LEU A 272 -9.45 -5.41 -6.01
C LEU A 272 -8.68 -5.70 -4.71
N LEU A 273 -9.07 -6.74 -3.98
CA LEU A 273 -8.36 -7.19 -2.78
C LEU A 273 -6.95 -7.67 -3.14
N HIS A 274 -6.83 -8.53 -4.15
CA HIS A 274 -5.55 -9.08 -4.59
C HIS A 274 -4.59 -7.97 -4.99
N GLN A 275 -5.02 -7.02 -5.83
CA GLN A 275 -4.20 -5.89 -6.24
C GLN A 275 -3.76 -5.03 -5.06
N GLY A 276 -4.66 -4.73 -4.11
CA GLY A 276 -4.30 -3.93 -2.94
C GLY A 276 -3.33 -4.67 -2.00
N LEU A 277 -3.46 -5.99 -1.85
CA LEU A 277 -2.53 -6.82 -1.07
C LEU A 277 -1.16 -6.91 -1.73
N VAL A 278 -1.10 -7.11 -3.05
CA VAL A 278 0.14 -7.13 -3.81
C VAL A 278 0.87 -5.79 -3.70
N GLU A 279 0.16 -4.68 -3.88
CA GLU A 279 0.76 -3.34 -3.77
C GLU A 279 1.25 -3.05 -2.34
N THR A 280 0.50 -3.49 -1.33
CA THR A 280 0.95 -3.43 0.08
C THR A 280 2.23 -4.23 0.30
N PHE A 281 2.30 -5.46 -0.21
CA PHE A 281 3.49 -6.31 -0.08
C PHE A 281 4.72 -5.68 -0.76
N VAL A 282 4.55 -5.16 -1.97
CA VAL A 282 5.61 -4.47 -2.71
C VAL A 282 6.15 -3.27 -1.94
N GLN A 283 5.26 -2.45 -1.33
CA GLN A 283 5.68 -1.30 -0.53
C GLN A 283 6.38 -1.71 0.78
N CYS A 284 5.90 -2.75 1.46
CA CYS A 284 6.55 -3.31 2.65
C CYS A 284 7.95 -3.85 2.35
N PHE A 285 8.12 -4.51 1.20
CA PHE A 285 9.42 -5.00 0.72
C PHE A 285 10.36 -3.86 0.34
N ALA A 286 9.85 -2.86 -0.40
CA ALA A 286 10.62 -1.65 -0.72
C ALA A 286 11.08 -0.91 0.55
N GLY A 287 10.22 -0.83 1.57
CA GLY A 287 10.56 -0.29 2.89
C GLY A 287 11.66 -1.08 3.60
N LEU A 288 11.68 -2.42 3.47
CA LEU A 288 12.76 -3.26 4.01
C LEU A 288 14.09 -2.96 3.32
N CYS A 289 14.10 -2.92 1.99
CA CYS A 289 15.29 -2.57 1.22
C CYS A 289 15.83 -1.19 1.62
N ALA A 290 14.95 -0.20 1.77
CA ALA A 290 15.32 1.13 2.24
C ALA A 290 15.92 1.09 3.66
N ALA A 291 15.31 0.36 4.59
CA ALA A 291 15.82 0.21 5.96
C ALA A 291 17.21 -0.44 5.99
N VAL A 292 17.45 -1.47 5.17
CA VAL A 292 18.76 -2.13 5.04
C VAL A 292 19.81 -1.16 4.51
N ILE A 293 19.53 -0.46 3.41
CA ILE A 293 20.45 0.50 2.78
C ILE A 293 20.83 1.59 3.77
N VAL A 294 19.83 2.18 4.43
CA VAL A 294 20.02 3.27 5.38
C VAL A 294 20.78 2.78 6.62
N ALA A 295 20.44 1.63 7.19
CA ALA A 295 21.15 1.07 8.34
C ALA A 295 22.62 0.76 8.02
N MET A 296 22.92 0.18 6.85
CA MET A 296 24.29 -0.08 6.40
C MET A 296 25.08 1.22 6.23
N TRP A 297 24.49 2.23 5.60
CA TRP A 297 25.12 3.54 5.41
C TRP A 297 25.42 4.23 6.74
N LEU A 298 24.48 4.16 7.69
CA LEU A 298 24.63 4.74 9.02
C LEU A 298 25.68 4.01 9.86
N HIS A 299 25.71 2.68 9.80
CA HIS A 299 26.75 1.90 10.45
C HIS A 299 28.14 2.23 9.89
N TRP A 300 28.26 2.31 8.56
CA TRP A 300 29.53 2.67 7.90
C TRP A 300 30.00 4.07 8.29
N SER A 301 29.13 5.08 8.22
CA SER A 301 29.48 6.46 8.60
C SER A 301 29.85 6.61 10.08
N LEU A 302 29.15 5.91 10.99
CA LEU A 302 29.49 5.92 12.41
C LEU A 302 30.83 5.24 12.68
N SER A 303 31.12 4.12 11.99
CA SER A 303 32.39 3.41 12.12
C SER A 303 33.57 4.30 11.68
N TYR A 304 33.40 5.03 10.58
CA TYR A 304 34.39 5.99 10.09
C TYR A 304 34.64 7.12 11.10
N TYR A 305 33.57 7.73 11.63
CA TYR A 305 33.68 8.81 12.62
C TYR A 305 34.39 8.38 13.92
N VAL A 306 34.14 7.15 14.39
CA VAL A 306 34.79 6.63 15.61
C VAL A 306 36.27 6.33 15.37
N GLN A 307 36.64 5.84 14.19
CA GLN A 307 38.05 5.62 13.82
C GLN A 307 38.84 6.92 13.79
N ASP A 308 38.28 7.96 13.18
CA ASP A 308 38.89 9.29 13.07
C ASP A 308 39.16 9.92 14.45
N LYS A 309 38.16 9.93 15.33
CA LYS A 309 38.31 10.41 16.72
C LYS A 309 39.36 9.63 17.53
N ARG A 310 39.55 8.34 17.26
CA ARG A 310 40.58 7.54 17.93
C ARG A 310 41.97 7.90 17.43
N ALA A 311 42.12 8.18 16.13
CA ALA A 311 43.38 8.63 15.54
C ALA A 311 43.82 9.99 16.08
N ASP A 312 42.89 10.92 16.32
CA ASP A 312 43.21 12.21 16.94
C ASP A 312 43.64 12.10 18.40
N ARG A 313 42.97 11.25 19.19
CA ARG A 313 43.34 11.01 20.59
C ARG A 313 44.70 10.34 20.75
N SER A 314 45.11 9.49 19.81
CA SER A 314 46.44 8.87 19.86
C SER A 314 47.55 9.86 19.52
N LYS A 315 47.28 10.82 18.61
CA LYS A 315 48.21 11.93 18.30
C LYS A 315 48.42 12.87 19.49
N MET A 316 47.39 13.20 20.26
CA MET A 316 47.53 14.06 21.46
C MET A 316 48.28 13.41 22.63
N LYS A 317 48.44 12.08 22.63
CA LYS A 317 49.13 11.33 23.70
C LYS A 317 50.62 11.09 23.41
N ARG A 318 51.10 11.43 22.22
CA ARG A 318 52.52 11.44 21.86
C ARG A 318 53.06 12.85 21.97
#